data_AF-A0AA87QD51-F1
#
_entry.id   AF-A0AA87QD51-F1
#
_cell.length_a   1.000
_cell.length_b   1.000
_cell.length_c   1.000
_cell.angle_alpha   90.00
_cell.angle_beta   90.00
_cell.angle_gamma   90.00
#
_symmetry.space_group_name_H-M   'P 1'
#
loop_
_entity.id
_entity.type
_entity.pdbx_description
1 polymer ?
#
loop_
_entity_poly.entity_id
_entity_poly.type
_entity_poly.pdbx_seq_one_letter_code
_entity_poly.pdbx_strand_id
1 'polypeptide(L)'
;MIEEEADYGRGILLVPVYIGIGAIFWFTAGADPPPQAVFAALIIFAVGFFLKRDAGPRLRHLLLAGMLVCFGMALAQLEAWRASTVMLDTAVTTTIAGRVERRESSDKERWRYVVALDATENPTIRRPPERVTVFVRKQQQPFELGDLIQTRARLTPPAGPALPGLNDFAFSAYFNGIGANGFAYGTPT
;
A
#
# COMPACT_ATOMS: atom_id res chain seq x y z
N MET A 1 39.82 15.68 -1.11
CA MET A 1 38.61 15.67 -0.24
C MET A 1 37.36 15.11 -0.94
N ILE A 2 36.60 15.83 -1.77
CA ILE A 2 35.37 15.25 -2.41
C ILE A 2 35.69 14.09 -3.36
N GLU A 3 36.75 14.20 -4.17
CA GLU A 3 37.20 13.11 -5.07
C GLU A 3 37.70 11.90 -4.28
N GLU A 4 38.44 12.15 -3.19
CA GLU A 4 38.91 11.14 -2.23
C GLU A 4 37.75 10.37 -1.58
N GLU A 5 36.67 11.07 -1.21
CA GLU A 5 35.48 10.43 -0.63
C GLU A 5 34.68 9.59 -1.63
N ALA A 6 34.72 9.95 -2.93
CA ALA A 6 34.12 9.17 -4.00
C ALA A 6 34.87 7.85 -4.23
N ASP A 7 36.21 7.86 -4.10
CA ASP A 7 37.06 6.66 -4.23
C ASP A 7 36.80 5.64 -3.12
N TYR A 8 36.36 6.08 -1.94
CA TYR A 8 35.92 5.18 -0.85
C TYR A 8 34.51 4.59 -1.08
N GLY A 9 33.88 4.81 -2.23
CA GLY A 9 32.59 4.22 -2.59
C GLY A 9 31.38 4.80 -1.85
N ARG A 10 31.53 5.92 -1.12
CA ARG A 10 30.45 6.53 -0.32
C ARG A 10 29.25 6.99 -1.14
N GLY A 11 29.42 7.21 -2.45
CA GLY A 11 28.33 7.50 -3.37
C GLY A 11 27.24 6.42 -3.40
N ILE A 12 27.58 5.16 -3.07
CA ILE A 12 26.59 4.08 -2.99
C ILE A 12 25.59 4.28 -1.85
N LEU A 13 25.98 5.01 -0.79
CA LEU A 13 25.12 5.30 0.36
C LEU A 13 23.96 6.23 0.00
N LEU A 14 24.10 7.02 -1.08
CA LEU A 14 23.07 7.94 -1.56
C LEU A 14 22.08 7.25 -2.52
N VAL A 15 22.38 6.05 -3.01
CA VAL A 15 21.48 5.29 -3.88
C VAL A 15 20.09 5.09 -3.27
N PRO A 16 19.95 4.56 -2.03
CA PRO A 16 18.62 4.43 -1.42
C PRO A 16 17.94 5.78 -1.19
N VAL A 17 18.70 6.87 -1.00
CA VAL A 17 18.14 8.22 -0.83
C VAL A 17 17.49 8.70 -2.12
N TYR A 18 18.17 8.59 -3.26
CA TYR A 18 17.59 8.98 -4.56
C TYR A 18 16.37 8.14 -4.93
N ILE A 19 16.43 6.83 -4.69
CA ILE A 19 15.29 5.93 -4.91
C ILE A 19 14.11 6.32 -4.01
N GLY A 20 14.36 6.58 -2.73
CA GLY A 20 13.35 7.02 -1.78
C GLY A 20 12.71 8.35 -2.17
N ILE A 21 13.50 9.32 -2.62
CA ILE A 21 13.02 10.60 -3.15
C ILE A 21 12.11 10.36 -4.36
N GLY A 22 12.48 9.48 -5.28
CA GLY A 22 11.65 9.08 -6.41
C GLY A 22 10.30 8.49 -5.99
N ALA A 23 10.30 7.57 -5.03
CA ALA A 23 9.07 7.00 -4.51
C ALA A 23 8.17 8.06 -3.85
N ILE A 24 8.75 8.98 -3.05
CA ILE A 24 8.02 10.10 -2.45
C ILE A 24 7.39 10.98 -3.53
N PHE A 25 8.13 11.34 -4.58
CA PHE A 25 7.60 12.14 -5.69
C PHE A 25 6.42 11.47 -6.39
N TRP A 26 6.45 10.14 -6.55
CA TRP A 26 5.33 9.41 -7.15
C TRP A 26 4.09 9.47 -6.26
N PHE A 27 4.22 9.24 -4.95
CA PHE A 27 3.09 9.27 -4.00
C PHE A 27 2.56 10.67 -3.67
N THR A 28 3.38 11.71 -3.81
CA THR A 28 2.95 13.10 -3.59
C THR A 28 2.46 13.77 -4.87
N ALA A 29 2.64 13.16 -6.03
CA ALA A 29 2.02 13.61 -7.25
C ALA A 29 0.50 13.54 -7.09
N GLY A 30 -0.19 14.69 -7.10
CA GLY A 30 -1.64 14.76 -6.88
C GLY A 30 -2.51 14.06 -7.93
N ALA A 31 -1.90 13.46 -8.95
CA ALA A 31 -2.51 12.57 -9.92
C ALA A 31 -1.50 11.49 -10.30
N ASP A 32 -1.99 10.30 -10.63
CA ASP A 32 -1.17 9.17 -11.07
C ASP A 32 -0.29 9.60 -12.26
N PRO A 33 1.04 9.67 -12.09
CA PRO A 33 1.94 9.99 -13.19
C PRO A 33 1.75 8.94 -14.29
N PRO A 34 1.58 9.35 -15.57
CA PRO A 34 1.37 8.39 -16.65
C PRO A 34 2.57 7.42 -16.69
N PRO A 35 2.36 6.10 -16.58
CA PRO A 35 3.45 5.14 -16.42
C PRO A 35 4.47 5.23 -17.56
N GLN A 36 3.97 5.45 -18.78
CA GLN A 36 4.79 5.70 -19.97
C GLN A 36 5.76 6.88 -19.81
N ALA A 37 5.37 7.96 -19.13
CA ALA A 37 6.27 9.09 -18.88
C ALA A 37 7.35 8.74 -17.86
N VAL A 38 7.01 7.99 -16.80
CA VAL A 38 7.97 7.51 -15.80
C VAL A 38 9.00 6.59 -16.44
N PHE A 39 8.56 5.60 -17.23
CA PHE A 39 9.46 4.68 -17.93
C PHE A 39 10.28 5.38 -19.03
N ALA A 40 9.68 6.31 -19.79
CA ALA A 40 10.41 7.09 -20.78
C ALA A 40 11.51 7.96 -20.12
N ALA A 41 11.19 8.64 -19.02
CA ALA A 41 12.18 9.41 -18.27
C ALA A 41 13.31 8.53 -17.74
N LEU A 42 12.99 7.36 -17.18
CA LEU A 42 13.97 6.38 -16.73
C LEU A 42 14.91 5.95 -17.87
N ILE A 43 14.37 5.64 -19.05
CA ILE A 43 15.16 5.27 -20.23
C ILE A 43 16.03 6.44 -20.69
N ILE A 44 15.52 7.66 -20.74
CA ILE A 44 16.28 8.85 -21.16
C ILE A 44 17.49 9.07 -20.23
N PHE A 45 17.29 9.01 -18.91
CA PHE A 45 18.39 9.16 -17.96
C PHE A 45 19.39 8.00 -18.01
N ALA A 46 18.91 6.77 -18.17
CA ALA A 46 19.77 5.60 -18.30
C ALA A 46 20.62 5.66 -19.59
N VAL A 47 20.00 5.92 -20.74
CA VAL A 47 20.68 6.07 -22.02
C VAL A 47 21.65 7.25 -21.97
N GLY A 48 21.25 8.39 -21.40
CA GLY A 48 22.13 9.54 -21.19
C GLY A 48 23.37 9.18 -20.37
N PHE A 49 23.18 8.44 -19.27
CA PHE A 49 24.28 7.99 -18.41
C PHE A 49 25.26 7.06 -19.16
N PHE A 50 24.76 6.16 -20.00
CA PHE A 50 25.60 5.24 -20.77
C PHE A 50 26.28 5.87 -22.00
N LEU A 51 25.63 6.82 -22.67
CA LEU A 51 26.18 7.50 -23.85
C LEU A 51 27.16 8.61 -23.50
N LYS A 52 27.03 9.23 -22.32
CA LYS A 52 27.88 10.34 -21.86
C LYS A 52 28.95 9.85 -20.87
N ARG A 53 29.60 8.72 -21.18
CA ARG A 53 30.68 8.14 -20.34
C ARG A 53 31.86 9.08 -20.17
N ASP A 54 32.23 9.81 -21.22
CA ASP A 54 33.35 10.76 -21.22
C ASP A 54 32.94 12.18 -20.78
N ALA A 55 31.67 12.37 -20.39
CA ALA A 55 31.25 13.65 -19.88
C ALA A 55 31.80 13.91 -18.48
N GLY A 56 31.98 15.20 -18.14
CA GLY A 56 32.50 15.60 -16.84
C GLY A 56 31.71 15.03 -15.65
N PRO A 57 32.37 14.87 -14.49
CA PRO A 57 31.83 14.13 -13.35
C PRO A 57 30.47 14.66 -12.84
N ARG A 58 30.24 15.98 -12.96
CA ARG A 58 28.98 16.63 -12.58
C ARG A 58 27.79 16.15 -13.40
N LEU A 59 27.94 16.07 -14.73
CA LEU A 59 26.84 15.66 -15.61
C LEU A 59 26.50 14.19 -15.38
N ARG A 60 27.51 13.34 -15.20
CA ARG A 60 27.32 11.93 -14.90
C ARG A 60 26.60 11.72 -13.56
N HIS A 61 26.91 12.51 -12.54
CA HIS A 61 26.22 12.46 -11.26
C HIS A 61 24.75 12.89 -11.39
N LEU A 62 24.44 13.95 -12.13
CA LEU A 62 23.07 14.39 -12.38
C LEU A 62 22.25 13.32 -13.13
N LEU A 63 22.85 12.70 -14.16
CA LEU A 63 22.20 11.62 -14.92
C LEU A 63 21.94 10.39 -14.05
N LEU A 64 22.89 10.02 -13.19
CA LEU A 64 22.74 8.93 -12.23
C LEU A 64 21.64 9.23 -11.21
N ALA A 65 21.65 10.42 -10.62
CA ALA A 65 20.63 10.85 -9.66
C ALA A 65 19.24 10.86 -10.30
N GLY A 66 19.10 11.43 -11.50
CA GLY A 66 17.85 11.42 -12.27
C GLY A 66 17.37 10.00 -12.57
N MET A 67 18.28 9.11 -13.00
CA MET A 67 17.98 7.69 -13.24
C MET A 67 17.45 7.01 -11.98
N LEU A 68 18.11 7.20 -10.83
CA LEU A 68 17.71 6.57 -9.56
C LEU A 68 16.38 7.12 -9.02
N VAL A 69 16.10 8.41 -9.20
CA VAL A 69 14.80 9.01 -8.86
C VAL A 69 13.70 8.43 -9.75
N CYS A 70 13.89 8.39 -11.08
CA CYS A 70 12.92 7.76 -11.98
C CYS A 70 12.74 6.26 -11.69
N PHE A 71 13.81 5.57 -11.28
CA PHE A 71 13.73 4.18 -10.87
C PHE A 71 12.90 4.00 -9.60
N GLY A 72 13.06 4.88 -8.61
CA GLY A 72 12.21 4.94 -7.42
C GLY A 72 10.73 5.17 -7.74
N MET A 73 10.43 6.09 -8.66
CA MET A 73 9.06 6.29 -9.15
C MET A 73 8.49 5.03 -9.83
N ALA A 74 9.29 4.36 -10.66
CA ALA A 74 8.87 3.13 -11.34
C ALA A 74 8.60 1.98 -10.34
N LEU A 75 9.41 1.87 -9.28
CA LEU A 75 9.17 0.91 -8.21
C LEU A 75 7.89 1.23 -7.43
N ALA A 76 7.61 2.50 -7.13
CA ALA A 76 6.38 2.91 -6.48
C ALA A 76 5.14 2.58 -7.35
N GLN A 77 5.22 2.86 -8.64
CA GLN A 77 4.18 2.49 -9.61
C GLN A 77 3.94 0.99 -9.65
N LEU A 78 5.01 0.19 -9.67
CA LEU A 78 4.93 -1.28 -9.68
C LEU A 78 4.30 -1.81 -8.39
N GLU A 79 4.69 -1.25 -7.24
CA GLU A 79 4.12 -1.66 -5.95
C GLU A 79 2.63 -1.30 -5.85
N ALA A 80 2.24 -0.12 -6.35
CA ALA A 80 0.83 0.28 -6.42
C ALA A 80 0.01 -0.70 -7.28
N TRP A 81 0.54 -1.16 -8.41
CA TRP A 81 -0.09 -2.18 -9.25
C TRP A 81 -0.10 -3.57 -8.61
N ARG A 82 0.96 -3.95 -7.92
CA ARG A 82 1.08 -5.24 -7.25
C ARG A 82 0.10 -5.36 -6.09
N ALA A 83 -0.14 -4.28 -5.34
CA ALA A 83 -1.12 -4.28 -4.28
C ALA A 83 -2.53 -4.55 -4.85
N SER A 84 -2.96 -3.79 -5.87
CA SER A 84 -4.25 -3.95 -6.57
C SER A 84 -5.47 -4.20 -5.67
N THR A 85 -5.40 -3.73 -4.42
CA THR A 85 -6.38 -4.07 -3.38
C THR A 85 -7.74 -3.51 -3.76
N VAL A 86 -8.72 -4.39 -3.87
CA VAL A 86 -10.11 -4.00 -4.14
C VAL A 86 -10.67 -3.30 -2.91
N MET A 87 -10.86 -1.99 -3.00
CA MET A 87 -11.50 -1.17 -1.99
C MET A 87 -13.02 -1.19 -2.14
N LEU A 88 -13.73 -1.21 -1.02
CA LEU A 88 -15.19 -1.13 -1.02
C LEU A 88 -15.65 0.29 -1.39
N ASP A 89 -16.49 0.43 -2.40
CA ASP A 89 -16.93 1.76 -2.90
C ASP A 89 -17.88 2.48 -1.93
N THR A 90 -18.77 1.75 -1.26
CA THR A 90 -19.83 2.33 -0.41
C THR A 90 -20.14 1.42 0.75
N ALA A 91 -20.54 2.02 1.88
CA ALA A 91 -20.92 1.28 3.06
C ALA A 91 -22.13 0.35 2.77
N VAL A 92 -22.00 -0.92 3.16
CA VAL A 92 -23.04 -1.93 2.95
C VAL A 92 -23.16 -2.83 4.17
N THR A 93 -24.39 -3.14 4.57
CA THR A 93 -24.65 -4.16 5.59
C THR A 93 -24.92 -5.47 4.88
N THR A 94 -24.03 -6.44 5.06
CA THR A 94 -24.10 -7.75 4.43
C THR A 94 -23.74 -8.83 5.45
N THR A 95 -24.17 -10.05 5.21
CA THR A 95 -23.55 -11.21 5.85
C THR A 95 -22.24 -11.51 5.14
N ILE A 96 -21.18 -11.63 5.92
CA ILE A 96 -19.85 -12.04 5.45
C ILE A 96 -19.57 -13.45 5.93
N ALA A 97 -18.97 -14.26 5.08
CA ALA A 97 -18.38 -15.54 5.42
C ALA A 97 -16.92 -15.53 4.98
N GLY A 98 -16.02 -15.98 5.84
CA GLY A 98 -14.60 -15.96 5.54
C GLY A 98 -13.73 -16.55 6.63
N ARG A 99 -12.44 -16.62 6.34
CA ARG A 99 -11.43 -17.20 7.23
C ARG A 99 -10.68 -16.15 8.02
N VAL A 100 -10.49 -16.38 9.32
CA VAL A 100 -9.68 -15.50 10.18
C VAL A 100 -8.19 -15.68 9.84
N GLU A 101 -7.56 -14.64 9.30
CA GLU A 101 -6.11 -14.64 8.99
C GLU A 101 -5.27 -13.96 10.08
N ARG A 102 -5.85 -13.00 10.80
CA ARG A 102 -5.17 -12.29 11.88
C ARG A 102 -6.17 -11.93 12.97
N ARG A 103 -5.72 -11.94 14.23
CA ARG A 103 -6.49 -11.46 15.38
C ARG A 103 -5.68 -10.45 16.18
N GLU A 104 -6.33 -9.39 16.62
CA GLU A 104 -5.79 -8.38 17.52
C GLU A 104 -6.78 -8.16 18.67
N SER A 105 -6.27 -8.20 19.90
CA SER A 105 -7.07 -7.85 21.08
C SER A 105 -7.16 -6.33 21.18
N SER A 106 -8.38 -5.79 21.21
CA SER A 106 -8.58 -4.36 21.38
C SER A 106 -8.83 -3.99 22.84
N ASP A 107 -9.56 -4.81 23.59
CA ASP A 107 -9.84 -4.69 25.03
C ASP A 107 -10.63 -5.94 25.51
N LYS A 108 -11.03 -6.00 26.79
CA LYS A 108 -11.94 -7.04 27.34
C LYS A 108 -13.15 -7.27 26.42
N GLU A 109 -13.28 -8.50 25.94
CA GLU A 109 -14.34 -8.98 25.04
C GLU A 109 -14.51 -8.20 23.71
N ARG A 110 -13.46 -7.48 23.28
CA ARG A 110 -13.42 -6.72 22.03
C ARG A 110 -12.24 -7.17 21.17
N TRP A 111 -12.56 -7.73 20.01
CA TRP A 111 -11.58 -8.31 19.11
C TRP A 111 -11.67 -7.66 17.73
N ARG A 112 -10.51 -7.47 17.13
CA ARG A 112 -10.36 -7.05 15.74
C ARG A 112 -9.79 -8.24 14.97
N TYR A 113 -10.55 -8.73 14.00
CA TYR A 113 -10.13 -9.81 13.11
C TYR A 113 -9.84 -9.28 11.72
N VAL A 114 -8.81 -9.77 11.06
CA VAL A 114 -8.66 -9.65 9.61
C VAL A 114 -9.17 -10.96 9.02
N VAL A 115 -10.20 -10.86 8.19
CA VAL A 115 -10.93 -11.98 7.63
C VAL A 115 -10.70 -11.97 6.12
N ALA A 116 -10.16 -13.06 5.59
CA ALA A 116 -10.16 -13.32 4.15
C ALA A 116 -11.59 -13.70 3.75
N LEU A 117 -12.18 -12.90 2.87
CA LEU A 117 -13.60 -12.97 2.54
C LEU A 117 -13.84 -14.03 1.46
N ASP A 118 -14.62 -15.06 1.79
CA ASP A 118 -14.99 -16.11 0.84
C ASP A 118 -16.29 -15.76 0.11
N ALA A 119 -17.28 -15.21 0.83
CA ALA A 119 -18.59 -14.88 0.27
C ALA A 119 -19.26 -13.70 0.98
N THR A 120 -20.14 -13.02 0.25
CA THR A 120 -21.06 -12.01 0.79
C THR A 120 -22.49 -12.33 0.39
N GLU A 121 -23.38 -12.28 1.37
CA GLU A 121 -24.79 -12.63 1.20
C GLU A 121 -25.70 -11.52 1.76
N ASN A 122 -26.80 -11.28 1.04
CA ASN A 122 -27.87 -10.38 1.48
C ASN A 122 -27.38 -8.97 1.87
N PRO A 123 -26.77 -8.18 0.94
CA PRO A 123 -26.62 -8.41 -0.51
C PRO A 123 -25.22 -8.89 -0.94
N THR A 124 -25.13 -9.58 -2.09
CA THR A 124 -23.84 -9.96 -2.67
C THR A 124 -23.14 -8.75 -3.28
N ILE A 125 -21.91 -8.47 -2.83
CA ILE A 125 -21.08 -7.39 -3.35
C ILE A 125 -20.50 -7.81 -4.69
N ARG A 126 -20.65 -6.98 -5.73
CA ARG A 126 -20.17 -7.29 -7.10
C ARG A 126 -18.65 -7.41 -7.19
N ARG A 127 -17.93 -6.56 -6.45
CA ARG A 127 -16.47 -6.56 -6.32
C ARG A 127 -16.13 -6.66 -4.83
N PRO A 128 -16.22 -7.86 -4.25
CA PRO A 128 -15.93 -8.02 -2.83
C PRO A 128 -14.44 -7.76 -2.58
N PRO A 129 -14.07 -7.07 -1.49
CA PRO A 129 -12.69 -6.98 -1.06
C PRO A 129 -12.17 -8.36 -0.64
N GLU A 130 -10.91 -8.67 -0.93
CA GLU A 130 -10.31 -9.95 -0.56
C GLU A 130 -10.16 -10.12 0.95
N ARG A 131 -9.84 -9.04 1.67
CA ARG A 131 -9.74 -9.03 3.13
C ARG A 131 -10.52 -7.88 3.72
N VAL A 132 -11.15 -8.15 4.86
CA VAL A 132 -11.87 -7.15 5.65
C VAL A 132 -11.43 -7.21 7.11
N THR A 133 -11.28 -6.03 7.72
CA THR A 133 -11.17 -5.94 9.17
C THR A 133 -12.57 -6.01 9.77
N VAL A 134 -12.82 -6.89 10.73
CA VAL A 134 -14.10 -7.01 11.44
C VAL A 134 -13.89 -6.77 12.92
N PHE A 135 -14.60 -5.78 13.46
CA PHE A 135 -14.68 -5.51 14.89
C PHE A 135 -15.85 -6.27 15.50
N VAL A 136 -15.54 -7.12 16.47
CA VAL A 136 -16.51 -7.94 17.20
C VAL A 136 -16.48 -7.56 18.67
N ARG A 137 -17.67 -7.39 19.27
CA ARG A 137 -17.85 -7.09 20.69
C ARG A 137 -18.57 -8.25 21.38
N LYS A 138 -18.43 -8.35 22.70
CA LYS A 138 -19.08 -9.39 23.54
C LYS A 138 -18.64 -10.81 23.13
N GLN A 139 -17.42 -10.94 22.62
CA GLN A 139 -16.83 -12.22 22.25
C GLN A 139 -15.93 -12.67 23.41
N GLN A 140 -16.42 -13.63 24.20
CA GLN A 140 -15.68 -14.12 25.38
C GLN A 140 -14.46 -14.95 25.00
N GLN A 141 -14.61 -15.86 24.03
CA GLN A 141 -13.50 -16.66 23.50
C GLN A 141 -13.12 -16.18 22.10
N PRO A 142 -11.86 -15.81 21.83
CA PRO A 142 -11.45 -15.40 20.51
C PRO A 142 -11.53 -16.56 19.52
N PHE A 143 -11.82 -16.26 18.26
CA PHE A 143 -11.59 -17.20 17.17
C PHE A 143 -10.10 -17.43 16.99
N GLU A 144 -9.73 -18.64 16.59
CA GLU A 144 -8.37 -19.00 16.25
C GLU A 144 -8.06 -18.64 14.79
N LEU A 145 -6.77 -18.56 14.48
CA LEU A 145 -6.32 -18.34 13.10
C LEU A 145 -6.69 -19.55 12.25
N GLY A 146 -7.34 -19.31 11.12
CA GLY A 146 -7.84 -20.36 10.22
C GLY A 146 -9.30 -20.72 10.42
N ASP A 147 -9.95 -20.25 11.49
CA ASP A 147 -11.37 -20.49 11.71
C ASP A 147 -12.22 -19.82 10.62
N LEU A 148 -13.27 -20.52 10.19
CA LEU A 148 -14.30 -19.94 9.34
C LEU A 148 -15.32 -19.26 10.25
N ILE A 149 -15.59 -17.99 9.97
CA ILE A 149 -16.60 -17.23 10.69
C ILE A 149 -17.65 -16.72 9.71
N GLN A 150 -18.90 -16.72 10.17
CA GLN A 150 -20.01 -16.08 9.49
C GLN A 150 -20.65 -15.05 10.42
N THR A 151 -20.80 -13.81 9.93
CA THR A 151 -21.46 -12.77 10.72
C THR A 151 -22.12 -11.72 9.83
N ARG A 152 -23.18 -11.12 10.36
CA ARG A 152 -23.79 -9.93 9.76
C ARG A 152 -23.01 -8.70 10.21
N ALA A 153 -22.35 -8.05 9.26
CA ALA A 153 -21.53 -6.88 9.54
C ALA A 153 -21.91 -5.71 8.62
N ARG A 154 -21.76 -4.49 9.14
CA ARG A 154 -21.74 -3.29 8.32
C ARG A 154 -20.31 -3.02 7.88
N LEU A 155 -20.03 -3.26 6.60
CA LEU A 155 -18.77 -2.92 5.97
C LEU A 155 -18.79 -1.45 5.53
N THR A 156 -17.68 -0.77 5.74
CA THR A 156 -17.44 0.62 5.34
C THR A 156 -16.06 0.71 4.69
N PRO A 157 -15.87 1.53 3.64
CA PRO A 157 -14.54 1.84 3.15
C PRO A 157 -13.62 2.33 4.27
N PRO A 158 -12.33 2.01 4.23
CA PRO A 158 -11.35 2.68 5.07
C PRO A 158 -11.44 4.20 4.90
N ALA A 159 -11.36 4.93 6.01
CA ALA A 159 -11.47 6.38 5.97
C ALA A 159 -10.20 7.00 5.37
N GLY A 160 -10.38 7.98 4.48
CA GLY A 160 -9.28 8.84 4.03
C GLY A 160 -8.78 9.76 5.15
N PRO A 161 -7.84 10.67 4.82
CA PRO A 161 -7.29 11.60 5.79
C PRO A 161 -8.36 12.61 6.22
N ALA A 162 -8.46 12.87 7.53
CA ALA A 162 -9.46 13.78 8.08
C ALA A 162 -9.23 15.25 7.65
N LEU A 163 -7.97 15.63 7.45
CA LEU A 163 -7.54 16.92 6.90
C LEU A 163 -6.33 16.68 5.99
N PRO A 164 -6.07 17.58 5.02
CA PRO A 164 -4.88 17.49 4.18
C PRO A 164 -3.60 17.36 5.02
N GLY A 165 -2.77 16.36 4.70
CA GLY A 165 -1.50 16.10 5.39
C GLY A 165 -1.61 15.28 6.69
N LEU A 166 -2.82 14.92 7.15
CA LEU A 166 -2.98 13.98 8.25
C LEU A 166 -2.90 12.52 7.77
N ASN A 167 -2.93 11.60 8.73
CA ASN A 167 -2.82 10.18 8.45
C ASN A 167 -3.95 9.68 7.55
N ASP A 168 -3.57 9.03 6.45
CA ASP A 168 -4.49 8.38 5.52
C ASP A 168 -4.63 6.90 5.87
N PHE A 169 -5.76 6.53 6.48
CA PHE A 169 -6.04 5.14 6.83
C PHE A 169 -6.41 4.30 5.61
N ALA A 170 -6.91 4.90 4.53
CA ALA A 170 -7.19 4.21 3.28
C ALA A 170 -5.90 3.84 2.54
N PHE A 171 -4.91 4.73 2.53
CA PHE A 171 -3.58 4.43 2.01
C PHE A 171 -2.96 3.23 2.72
N SER A 172 -2.91 3.25 4.05
CA SER A 172 -2.34 2.13 4.81
C SER A 172 -3.15 0.84 4.63
N ALA A 173 -4.49 0.91 4.57
CA ALA A 173 -5.33 -0.26 4.30
C ALA A 173 -5.07 -0.86 2.91
N TYR A 174 -4.86 -0.02 1.90
CA TYR A 174 -4.58 -0.44 0.52
C TYR A 174 -3.33 -1.29 0.42
N PHE A 175 -2.21 -0.81 0.97
CA PHE A 175 -0.95 -1.57 0.94
C PHE A 175 -0.94 -2.77 1.88
N ASN A 176 -1.83 -2.82 2.87
CA ASN A 176 -2.05 -4.00 3.72
C ASN A 176 -3.03 -5.02 3.12
N GLY A 177 -3.60 -4.77 1.94
CA GLY A 177 -4.58 -5.68 1.32
C GLY A 177 -5.94 -5.68 1.99
N ILE A 178 -6.27 -4.68 2.82
CA ILE A 178 -7.54 -4.59 3.56
C ILE A 178 -8.48 -3.67 2.79
N GLY A 179 -9.54 -4.22 2.22
CA GLY A 179 -10.47 -3.47 1.36
C GLY A 179 -11.66 -2.84 2.09
N ALA A 180 -11.95 -3.25 3.32
CA ALA A 180 -13.01 -2.66 4.14
C ALA A 180 -12.79 -2.84 5.65
N ASN A 181 -13.39 -1.93 6.42
CA ASN A 181 -13.58 -2.08 7.86
C ASN A 181 -15.04 -2.42 8.15
N GLY A 182 -15.29 -3.35 9.06
CA GLY A 182 -16.58 -3.92 9.33
C GLY A 182 -16.90 -3.91 10.82
N PHE A 183 -18.14 -3.62 11.17
CA PHE A 183 -18.65 -3.79 12.52
C PHE A 183 -19.67 -4.92 12.56
N ALA A 184 -19.40 -5.96 13.34
CA ALA A 184 -20.32 -7.10 13.50
C ALA A 184 -21.51 -6.72 14.39
N TYR A 185 -22.73 -7.03 13.93
CA TYR A 185 -23.96 -6.75 14.68
C TYR A 185 -24.30 -7.82 15.72
N GLY A 186 -23.67 -8.99 15.65
CA GLY A 186 -23.84 -10.09 16.60
C GLY A 186 -22.56 -10.89 16.76
N THR A 187 -22.60 -11.86 17.68
CA THR A 187 -21.54 -12.85 17.86
C THR A 187 -21.43 -13.66 16.57
N PRO A 188 -20.27 -13.67 15.89
CA PRO A 188 -20.04 -14.53 14.74
C PRO A 188 -20.23 -16.00 15.13
N THR A 189 -20.68 -16.80 14.17
CA THR A 189 -20.79 -18.27 14.29
C THR A 189 -19.72 -18.95 13.47
#